data_AF-A0A3B0V441-F1
#
_entry.id   AF-A0A3B0V441-F1
#
_cell.length_a   1.000
_cell.length_b   1.000
_cell.length_c   1.000
_cell.angle_alpha   90.00
_cell.angle_beta   90.00
_cell.angle_gamma   90.00
#
_symmetry.space_group_name_H-M   'P 1'
#
loop_
_entity.id
_entity.type
_entity.pdbx_description
1 polymer ?
#
loop_
_entity_poly.entity_id
_entity_poly.type
_entity_poly.pdbx_seq_one_letter_code
_entity_poly.pdbx_strand_id
1 'polypeptide(L)'
;MSDKTWRKPKSRSVGLFTDLRLFSEALEIASERGIVNRQILEEELPQRLQGLMFVERQSKRAANDLMRELRNFNWIWPVNGSKRPSDTANYTLLPDGEKAHKLSKAHKREFLRELTTQMQTLYTIPGWFVDRLWTINPSRQGEVVVPAPPPDWNPNSRRWEDKTWTSELQDQTVRTLILINGICPSSFPIKPDDWIQTVQQAWTRLSNLERKKVAKAPKGKEKGKVKTYAPRSRLNLAMKEAAVNFLFSSKPPYQNNNDFHMTRPPLHPRTYRSWCRRLEALELIFYTDTHPLVPGRLIFPTAIFRQVAPEERFERVGYIQNPGGQFLWLHRPKWHVIKDDFLNVLKQEYLRVSVRVGSLYVSIQDVRDEVCRQLRLSAATFDEFLEKILRDSLLPASQWSISVETDVREAQTASQLVRRPVWIGGTAHSLIAMTESRELSKIM
;
A
#
# COMPACT_ATOMS: atom_id res chain seq x y z
N MET A 1 10.60 27.96 21.27
CA MET A 1 9.37 27.38 20.68
C MET A 1 9.80 26.38 19.62
N SER A 2 9.60 25.08 19.86
CA SER A 2 9.97 24.05 18.88
C SER A 2 9.13 24.21 17.62
N ASP A 3 9.78 24.15 16.46
CA ASP A 3 9.12 24.19 15.16
C ASP A 3 8.14 23.01 15.06
N LYS A 4 6.83 23.30 14.99
CA LYS A 4 5.75 22.28 14.95
C LYS A 4 5.57 21.68 13.56
N THR A 5 6.53 21.85 12.66
CA THR A 5 6.45 21.36 11.27
C THR A 5 7.44 20.23 10.99
N TRP A 6 7.11 19.41 10.00
CA TRP A 6 7.96 18.32 9.51
C TRP A 6 9.18 18.87 8.76
N ARG A 7 10.31 18.15 8.89
CA ARG A 7 11.53 18.47 8.13
C ARG A 7 11.27 18.39 6.63
N LYS A 8 11.72 19.41 5.90
CA LYS A 8 11.63 19.42 4.43
C LYS A 8 12.29 18.17 3.84
N PRO A 9 11.62 17.46 2.90
CA PRO A 9 12.21 16.30 2.25
C PRO A 9 13.46 16.69 1.46
N LYS A 10 14.53 15.88 1.58
CA LYS A 10 15.78 16.06 0.82
C LYS A 10 15.56 15.78 -0.68
N SER A 11 14.66 14.85 -1.01
CA SER A 11 14.26 14.54 -2.37
C SER A 11 12.74 14.40 -2.48
N ARG A 12 12.18 14.78 -3.62
CA ARG A 12 10.79 14.47 -4.01
C ARG A 12 10.72 13.45 -5.15
N SER A 13 11.87 13.03 -5.67
CA SER A 13 11.98 12.09 -6.79
C SER A 13 12.00 10.65 -6.25
N VAL A 14 10.81 10.17 -5.91
CA VAL A 14 10.60 8.78 -5.47
C VAL A 14 10.52 7.84 -6.67
N GLY A 15 11.12 6.67 -6.52
CA GLY A 15 10.97 5.59 -7.47
C GLY A 15 9.52 5.13 -7.58
N LEU A 16 9.06 4.86 -8.80
CA LEU A 16 7.66 4.43 -9.00
C LEU A 16 7.47 2.91 -8.83
N PHE A 17 8.55 2.16 -8.59
CA PHE A 17 8.48 0.74 -8.28
C PHE A 17 7.89 0.51 -6.88
N THR A 18 7.19 -0.61 -6.72
CA THR A 18 6.41 -0.90 -5.52
C THR A 18 6.92 -2.07 -4.70
N ASP A 19 7.80 -2.90 -5.25
CA ASP A 19 8.36 -4.05 -4.56
C ASP A 19 9.67 -3.65 -3.87
N LEU A 20 9.71 -3.72 -2.53
CA LEU A 20 10.90 -3.35 -1.76
C LEU A 20 11.98 -4.44 -1.77
N ARG A 21 11.66 -5.66 -2.20
CA ARG A 21 12.68 -6.73 -2.41
C ARG A 21 13.68 -6.36 -3.49
N LEU A 22 13.33 -5.44 -4.38
CA LEU A 22 14.26 -4.89 -5.37
C LEU A 22 15.53 -4.32 -4.72
N PHE A 23 15.44 -3.76 -3.50
CA PHE A 23 16.61 -3.29 -2.78
C PHE A 23 17.53 -4.43 -2.38
N SER A 24 17.00 -5.49 -1.76
CA SER A 24 17.81 -6.64 -1.35
C SER A 24 18.43 -7.37 -2.55
N GLU A 25 17.66 -7.55 -3.63
CA GLU A 25 18.17 -8.18 -4.86
C GLU A 25 19.25 -7.34 -5.55
N ALA A 26 19.10 -6.01 -5.60
CA ALA A 26 20.12 -5.16 -6.19
C ALA A 26 21.42 -5.13 -5.36
N LEU A 27 21.30 -5.19 -4.02
CA LEU A 27 22.46 -5.31 -3.13
C LEU A 27 23.15 -6.68 -3.29
N GLU A 28 22.38 -7.76 -3.45
CA GLU A 28 22.91 -9.09 -3.73
C GLU A 28 23.72 -9.11 -5.04
N ILE A 29 23.14 -8.60 -6.14
CA ILE A 29 23.82 -8.52 -7.43
C ILE A 29 25.13 -7.73 -7.31
N ALA A 30 25.10 -6.60 -6.60
CA ALA A 30 26.28 -5.76 -6.40
C ALA A 30 27.37 -6.48 -5.58
N SER A 31 26.99 -7.28 -4.59
CA SER A 31 27.92 -8.08 -3.78
C SER A 31 28.52 -9.23 -4.60
N GLU A 32 27.70 -10.01 -5.31
CA GLU A 32 28.15 -11.16 -6.10
C GLU A 32 29.07 -10.76 -7.26
N ARG A 33 28.77 -9.67 -7.96
CA ARG A 33 29.55 -9.21 -9.12
C ARG A 33 30.66 -8.22 -8.78
N GLY A 34 30.69 -7.72 -7.55
CA GLY A 34 31.52 -6.58 -7.14
C GLY A 34 31.13 -5.24 -7.77
N ILE A 35 30.27 -5.23 -8.80
CA ILE A 35 29.77 -4.03 -9.46
C ILE A 35 28.27 -4.15 -9.77
N VAL A 36 27.58 -3.02 -9.81
CA VAL A 36 26.19 -2.91 -10.26
C VAL A 36 26.01 -1.68 -11.16
N ASN A 37 25.19 -1.82 -12.20
CA ASN A 37 24.76 -0.73 -13.04
C ASN A 37 23.33 -0.99 -13.54
N ARG A 38 22.75 -0.02 -14.25
CA ARG A 38 21.39 -0.11 -14.79
C ARG A 38 21.19 -1.34 -15.68
N GLN A 39 22.15 -1.62 -16.57
CA GLN A 39 22.04 -2.71 -17.53
C GLN A 39 22.06 -4.08 -16.82
N ILE A 40 22.96 -4.26 -15.86
CA ILE A 40 23.03 -5.48 -15.04
C ILE A 40 21.69 -5.72 -14.33
N LEU A 41 21.11 -4.68 -13.72
CA LEU A 41 19.81 -4.80 -13.05
C LEU A 41 18.67 -5.12 -14.02
N GLU A 42 18.69 -4.56 -15.24
CA GLU A 42 17.68 -4.86 -16.27
C GLU A 42 17.76 -6.31 -16.75
N GLU A 43 18.95 -6.89 -16.79
CA GLU A 43 19.20 -8.27 -17.23
C GLU A 43 18.88 -9.29 -16.13
N GLU A 44 19.30 -9.02 -14.89
CA GLU A 44 19.22 -10.01 -13.80
C GLU A 44 17.95 -9.96 -12.95
N LEU A 45 17.43 -8.77 -12.64
CA LEU A 45 16.25 -8.66 -11.76
C LEU A 45 15.07 -9.47 -12.30
N PRO A 46 14.76 -9.49 -13.62
CA PRO A 46 13.67 -10.32 -14.12
C PRO A 46 13.85 -11.80 -13.78
N GLN A 47 15.06 -12.34 -13.89
CA GLN A 47 15.35 -13.75 -13.62
C GLN A 47 15.29 -14.06 -12.12
N ARG A 48 15.85 -13.19 -11.28
CA ARG A 48 15.84 -13.36 -9.81
C ARG A 48 14.44 -13.20 -9.20
N LEU A 49 13.55 -12.49 -9.90
CA LEU A 49 12.16 -12.28 -9.49
C LEU A 49 11.19 -13.25 -10.20
N GLN A 50 11.66 -14.18 -11.03
CA GLN A 50 10.82 -15.23 -11.63
C GLN A 50 10.26 -16.10 -10.50
N GLY A 51 8.95 -15.98 -10.28
CA GLY A 51 8.24 -16.50 -9.09
C GLY A 51 7.28 -15.47 -8.49
N LEU A 52 7.43 -14.20 -8.86
CA LEU A 52 6.56 -13.12 -8.42
C LEU A 52 5.58 -12.75 -9.53
N MET A 53 4.36 -13.30 -9.44
CA MET A 53 3.25 -13.15 -10.42
C MET A 53 2.81 -11.72 -10.78
N PHE A 54 3.51 -10.67 -10.33
CA PHE A 54 3.01 -9.30 -10.37
C PHE A 54 3.77 -8.33 -11.27
N VAL A 55 4.94 -8.70 -11.84
CA VAL A 55 5.63 -7.87 -12.83
C VAL A 55 6.43 -8.74 -13.81
N GLU A 56 5.88 -9.04 -15.00
CA GLU A 56 6.55 -9.84 -16.04
C GLU A 56 7.93 -9.28 -16.43
N ARG A 57 8.15 -7.95 -16.37
CA ARG A 57 9.44 -7.28 -16.56
C ARG A 57 9.50 -5.95 -15.81
N GLN A 58 10.57 -5.72 -15.03
CA GLN A 58 10.82 -4.40 -14.47
C GLN A 58 11.11 -3.40 -15.60
N SER A 59 10.41 -2.26 -15.61
CA SER A 59 10.65 -1.24 -16.64
C SER A 59 12.05 -0.62 -16.48
N LYS A 60 12.67 -0.16 -17.58
CA LYS A 60 13.95 0.59 -17.53
C LYS A 60 13.93 1.74 -16.51
N ARG A 61 12.77 2.38 -16.38
CA ARG A 61 12.54 3.43 -15.40
C ARG A 61 12.66 2.92 -13.94
N ALA A 62 12.17 1.72 -13.65
CA ALA A 62 12.26 1.13 -12.32
C ALA A 62 13.72 0.84 -11.93
N ALA A 63 14.53 0.29 -12.84
CA ALA A 63 15.96 0.08 -12.61
C ALA A 63 16.70 1.41 -12.36
N ASN A 64 16.41 2.45 -13.16
CA ASN A 64 16.95 3.80 -12.95
C ASN A 64 16.54 4.41 -11.61
N ASP A 65 15.27 4.29 -11.26
CA ASP A 65 14.73 4.75 -9.99
C ASP A 65 15.40 4.04 -8.81
N LEU A 66 15.63 2.73 -8.92
CA LEU A 66 16.29 1.91 -7.90
C LEU A 66 17.76 2.31 -7.73
N MET A 67 18.54 2.39 -8.81
CA MET A 67 19.93 2.87 -8.77
C MET A 67 20.02 4.27 -8.15
N ARG A 68 19.08 5.16 -8.47
CA ARG A 68 19.03 6.49 -7.86
C ARG A 68 18.80 6.41 -6.35
N GLU A 69 17.86 5.58 -5.89
CA GLU A 69 17.58 5.43 -4.46
C GLU A 69 18.76 4.80 -3.71
N LEU A 70 19.39 3.75 -4.24
CA LEU A 70 20.60 3.14 -3.66
C LEU A 70 21.75 4.16 -3.48
N ARG A 71 21.95 5.05 -4.47
CA ARG A 71 22.92 6.15 -4.38
C ARG A 71 22.54 7.16 -3.31
N ASN A 72 21.27 7.57 -3.25
CA ASN A 72 20.80 8.56 -2.29
C ASN A 72 20.82 8.03 -0.84
N PHE A 73 20.76 6.70 -0.66
CA PHE A 73 20.97 6.05 0.63
C PHE A 73 22.45 5.85 0.99
N ASN A 74 23.37 6.28 0.12
CA ASN A 74 24.81 6.03 0.24
C ASN A 74 25.16 4.54 0.37
N TRP A 75 24.40 3.66 -0.26
CA TRP A 75 24.70 2.22 -0.28
C TRP A 75 25.65 1.85 -1.42
N ILE A 76 25.70 2.66 -2.47
CA ILE A 76 26.58 2.44 -3.63
C ILE A 76 27.31 3.72 -4.06
N TRP A 77 28.50 3.55 -4.63
CA TRP A 77 29.34 4.65 -5.14
C TRP A 77 29.96 4.33 -6.51
N PRO A 78 30.10 5.33 -7.42
CA PRO A 78 30.75 5.13 -8.71
C PRO A 78 32.19 4.63 -8.58
N VAL A 79 32.56 3.58 -9.33
CA VAL A 79 33.93 3.02 -9.33
C VAL A 79 34.96 4.06 -9.76
N ASN A 80 34.61 4.90 -10.75
CA ASN A 80 35.52 5.90 -11.30
C ASN A 80 35.58 7.19 -10.44
N GLY A 81 34.99 7.21 -9.24
CA GLY A 81 34.97 8.36 -8.33
C GLY A 81 34.19 9.59 -8.83
N SER A 82 33.61 9.54 -10.03
CA SER A 82 32.86 10.66 -10.61
C SER A 82 31.64 11.02 -9.77
N LYS A 83 31.56 12.25 -9.28
CA LYS A 83 30.37 12.77 -8.59
C LYS A 83 29.15 12.94 -9.51
N ARG A 84 29.33 12.91 -10.83
CA ARG A 84 28.22 13.04 -11.79
C ARG A 84 27.64 11.65 -12.08
N PRO A 85 26.35 11.40 -11.74
CA PRO A 85 25.72 10.14 -12.05
C PRO A 85 25.63 9.97 -13.57
N SER A 86 26.16 8.86 -14.08
CA SER A 86 25.89 8.39 -15.43
C SER A 86 24.99 7.17 -15.35
N ASP A 87 24.02 7.06 -16.26
CA ASP A 87 23.12 5.91 -16.36
C ASP A 87 23.83 4.63 -16.79
N THR A 88 25.09 4.73 -17.23
CA THR A 88 25.96 3.62 -17.64
C THR A 88 27.15 3.40 -16.71
N ALA A 89 27.31 4.20 -15.66
CA ALA A 89 28.43 4.03 -14.74
C ALA A 89 28.30 2.73 -13.94
N ASN A 90 29.44 2.10 -13.67
CA ASN A 90 29.56 1.02 -12.71
C ASN A 90 29.64 1.58 -11.29
N TYR A 91 28.95 0.92 -10.37
CA TYR A 91 28.91 1.27 -8.95
C TYR A 91 29.36 0.07 -8.11
N THR A 92 29.99 0.34 -6.97
CA THR A 92 30.38 -0.66 -5.96
C THR A 92 29.59 -0.42 -4.67
N LEU A 93 29.47 -1.46 -3.83
CA LEU A 93 28.89 -1.32 -2.49
C LEU A 93 29.80 -0.47 -1.60
N LEU A 94 29.19 0.43 -0.84
CA LEU A 94 29.82 1.13 0.28
C LEU A 94 29.66 0.30 1.57
N PRO A 95 30.39 0.61 2.66
CA PRO A 95 30.25 -0.10 3.94
C PRO A 95 28.81 -0.16 4.47
N ASP A 96 28.03 0.91 4.30
CA ASP A 96 26.61 0.93 4.68
C ASP A 96 25.76 0.03 3.77
N GLY A 97 26.11 -0.08 2.48
CA GLY A 97 25.48 -0.99 1.53
C GLY A 97 25.77 -2.45 1.85
N GLU A 98 27.01 -2.78 2.20
CA GLU A 98 27.43 -4.10 2.70
C GLU A 98 26.69 -4.49 3.98
N LYS A 99 26.54 -3.54 4.91
CA LYS A 99 25.75 -3.76 6.13
C LYS A 99 24.28 -4.03 5.80
N ALA A 100 23.67 -3.22 4.93
CA ALA A 100 22.29 -3.38 4.48
C ALA A 100 22.08 -4.72 3.77
N HIS A 101 23.04 -5.14 2.94
CA HIS A 101 23.05 -6.43 2.25
C HIS A 101 23.03 -7.60 3.24
N LYS A 102 23.98 -7.64 4.18
CA LYS A 102 24.04 -8.67 5.25
C LYS A 102 22.74 -8.71 6.05
N LEU A 103 22.20 -7.56 6.39
CA LEU A 103 20.94 -7.44 7.13
C LEU A 103 19.75 -8.00 6.33
N SER A 104 19.71 -7.75 5.03
CA SER A 104 18.64 -8.26 4.16
C SER A 104 18.59 -9.78 4.06
N LYS A 105 19.75 -10.45 4.20
CA LYS A 105 19.88 -11.91 4.20
C LYS A 105 19.55 -12.54 5.55
N ALA A 106 20.09 -12.00 6.63
CA ALA A 106 19.97 -12.59 7.96
C ALA A 106 18.68 -12.16 8.70
N HIS A 107 18.30 -10.89 8.59
CA HIS A 107 17.25 -10.28 9.42
C HIS A 107 16.33 -9.38 8.57
N LYS A 108 15.48 -10.01 7.75
CA LYS A 108 14.56 -9.32 6.83
C LYS A 108 13.78 -8.15 7.46
N ARG A 109 13.32 -8.30 8.71
CA ARG A 109 12.57 -7.25 9.42
C ARG A 109 13.44 -6.06 9.78
N GLU A 110 14.62 -6.30 10.32
CA GLU A 110 15.58 -5.24 10.65
C GLU A 110 16.00 -4.48 9.37
N PHE A 111 16.16 -5.19 8.25
CA PHE A 111 16.38 -4.56 6.94
C PHE A 111 15.24 -3.63 6.53
N LEU A 112 13.98 -4.01 6.77
CA LEU A 112 12.83 -3.12 6.52
C LEU A 112 12.84 -1.89 7.46
N ARG A 113 13.32 -2.01 8.70
CA ARG A 113 13.48 -0.86 9.61
C ARG A 113 14.59 0.09 9.16
N GLU A 114 15.71 -0.46 8.72
CA GLU A 114 16.78 0.32 8.10
C GLU A 114 16.26 1.06 6.87
N LEU A 115 15.58 0.35 5.97
CA LEU A 115 14.97 0.94 4.78
C LEU A 115 13.93 2.03 5.14
N THR A 116 13.14 1.82 6.19
CA THR A 116 12.19 2.83 6.69
C THR A 116 12.91 4.09 7.15
N THR A 117 14.03 3.94 7.85
CA THR A 117 14.88 5.04 8.31
C THR A 117 15.48 5.80 7.12
N GLN A 118 16.05 5.09 6.14
CA GLN A 118 16.59 5.70 4.92
C GLN A 118 15.52 6.46 4.13
N MET A 119 14.32 5.88 3.96
CA MET A 119 13.20 6.54 3.31
C MET A 119 12.71 7.76 4.10
N GLN A 120 12.67 7.69 5.44
CA GLN A 120 12.32 8.82 6.28
C GLN A 120 13.33 9.96 6.15
N THR A 121 14.62 9.66 6.18
CA THR A 121 15.69 10.66 6.06
C THR A 121 15.68 11.35 4.69
N LEU A 122 15.37 10.62 3.62
CA LEU A 122 15.37 11.15 2.26
C LEU A 122 14.07 11.88 1.91
N TYR A 123 12.92 11.35 2.31
CA TYR A 123 11.60 11.77 1.83
C TYR A 123 10.68 12.34 2.90
N THR A 124 10.93 12.12 4.19
CA THR A 124 10.02 12.47 5.32
C THR A 124 8.63 11.80 5.26
N ILE A 125 8.24 11.19 4.14
CA ILE A 125 6.90 10.63 3.89
C ILE A 125 6.52 9.51 4.86
N PRO A 126 7.36 8.53 5.21
CA PRO A 126 6.95 7.43 6.10
C PRO A 126 6.30 7.87 7.40
N GLY A 127 6.99 8.70 8.20
CA GLY A 127 6.46 9.26 9.44
C GLY A 127 5.31 10.23 9.19
N TRP A 128 5.49 11.15 8.24
CA TRP A 128 4.47 12.15 7.92
C TRP A 128 3.14 11.53 7.49
N PHE A 129 3.15 10.47 6.68
CA PHE A 129 1.94 9.84 6.17
C PHE A 129 1.14 9.19 7.30
N VAL A 130 1.82 8.52 8.24
CA VAL A 130 1.18 7.93 9.44
C VAL A 130 0.55 9.02 10.30
N ASP A 131 1.33 10.06 10.63
CA ASP A 131 0.86 11.21 11.42
C ASP A 131 -0.34 11.90 10.75
N ARG A 132 -0.28 12.04 9.42
CA ARG A 132 -1.34 12.62 8.62
C ARG A 132 -2.63 11.80 8.67
N LEU A 133 -2.57 10.47 8.63
CA LEU A 133 -3.77 9.63 8.78
C LEU A 133 -4.46 9.88 10.13
N TRP A 134 -3.69 9.86 11.23
CA TRP A 134 -4.20 10.15 12.57
C TRP A 134 -4.77 11.57 12.69
N THR A 135 -4.15 12.53 12.00
CA THR A 135 -4.59 13.92 11.94
C THR A 135 -5.90 14.09 11.17
N ILE A 136 -6.06 13.38 10.06
CA ILE A 136 -7.26 13.40 9.20
C ILE A 136 -8.46 12.80 9.94
N ASN A 137 -8.26 11.65 10.61
CA ASN A 137 -9.36 10.93 11.23
C ASN A 137 -9.02 10.37 12.63
N PRO A 138 -8.89 11.23 13.65
CA PRO A 138 -8.49 10.80 14.98
C PRO A 138 -9.53 9.87 15.64
N SER A 139 -10.83 10.11 15.42
CA SER A 139 -11.91 9.34 16.05
C SER A 139 -11.97 7.87 15.58
N ARG A 140 -11.43 7.58 14.39
CA ARG A 140 -11.37 6.21 13.83
C ARG A 140 -9.94 5.69 13.74
N GLN A 141 -9.05 6.23 14.55
CA GLN A 141 -7.65 5.79 14.62
C GLN A 141 -6.91 5.89 13.28
N GLY A 142 -7.17 6.95 12.51
CA GLY A 142 -6.55 7.21 11.22
C GLY A 142 -7.08 6.37 10.05
N GLU A 143 -8.20 5.66 10.23
CA GLU A 143 -8.86 4.95 9.13
C GLU A 143 -9.43 5.94 8.11
N VAL A 144 -9.05 5.80 6.84
CA VAL A 144 -9.45 6.70 5.75
C VAL A 144 -9.81 5.89 4.50
N VAL A 145 -10.85 6.33 3.80
CA VAL A 145 -11.22 5.79 2.49
C VAL A 145 -10.89 6.79 1.39
N VAL A 146 -10.13 6.39 0.37
CA VAL A 146 -9.98 7.13 -0.88
C VAL A 146 -11.03 6.62 -1.87
N PRO A 147 -12.06 7.42 -2.21
CA PRO A 147 -13.23 6.94 -2.94
C PRO A 147 -12.93 6.47 -4.36
N ALA A 148 -13.76 5.54 -4.84
CA ALA A 148 -13.89 5.16 -6.23
C ALA A 148 -15.38 5.05 -6.62
N PRO A 149 -15.74 5.18 -7.90
CA PRO A 149 -17.14 5.11 -8.31
C PRO A 149 -17.80 3.77 -7.93
N PRO A 150 -19.11 3.75 -7.64
CA PRO A 150 -19.80 2.56 -7.14
C PRO A 150 -19.59 1.37 -8.09
N PRO A 151 -19.33 0.14 -7.58
CA PRO A 151 -18.92 -1.00 -8.42
C PRO A 151 -19.93 -1.36 -9.51
N ASP A 152 -21.22 -1.11 -9.28
CA ASP A 152 -22.35 -1.37 -10.16
C ASP A 152 -22.53 -0.32 -11.28
N TRP A 153 -21.86 0.83 -11.20
CA TRP A 153 -22.01 1.88 -12.21
C TRP A 153 -21.16 1.61 -13.47
N ASN A 154 -21.83 1.25 -14.57
CA ASN A 154 -21.20 0.90 -15.85
C ASN A 154 -21.70 1.79 -17.00
N PRO A 155 -21.19 3.04 -17.12
CA PRO A 155 -21.60 3.97 -18.16
C PRO A 155 -21.03 3.60 -19.53
N ASN A 156 -21.75 3.95 -20.59
CA ASN A 156 -21.27 3.85 -21.97
C ASN A 156 -20.06 4.75 -22.22
N SER A 157 -19.20 4.34 -23.17
CA SER A 157 -18.06 5.17 -23.57
C SER A 157 -18.51 6.48 -24.22
N ARG A 158 -17.84 7.57 -23.88
CA ARG A 158 -18.12 8.91 -24.44
C ARG A 158 -17.05 9.31 -25.46
N ARG A 159 -17.39 10.21 -26.39
CA ARG A 159 -16.42 10.80 -27.34
C ARG A 159 -15.36 11.57 -26.57
N TRP A 160 -14.10 11.57 -27.02
CA TRP A 160 -13.02 12.25 -26.30
C TRP A 160 -13.30 13.75 -26.08
N GLU A 161 -13.96 14.38 -27.04
CA GLU A 161 -14.34 15.80 -27.06
C GLU A 161 -15.47 16.12 -26.08
N ASP A 162 -16.23 15.11 -25.63
CA ASP A 162 -17.25 15.28 -24.60
C ASP A 162 -16.59 15.36 -23.22
N LYS A 163 -16.44 16.60 -22.75
CA LYS A 163 -15.83 16.94 -21.46
C LYS A 163 -16.87 17.25 -20.39
N THR A 164 -18.17 17.12 -20.70
CA THR A 164 -19.25 17.64 -19.88
C THR A 164 -19.29 16.99 -18.49
N TRP A 165 -19.47 17.82 -17.46
CA TRP A 165 -19.82 17.36 -16.13
C TRP A 165 -21.34 17.25 -16.05
N THR A 166 -21.87 16.03 -16.14
CA THR A 166 -23.31 15.76 -16.18
C THR A 166 -23.89 15.51 -14.79
N SER A 167 -25.21 15.68 -14.61
CA SER A 167 -25.91 15.32 -13.38
C SER A 167 -25.61 13.89 -12.92
N GLU A 168 -25.59 12.93 -13.87
CA GLU A 168 -25.20 11.54 -13.59
C GLU A 168 -23.85 11.42 -12.87
N LEU A 169 -22.83 12.21 -13.27
CA LEU A 169 -21.50 12.16 -12.65
C LEU A 169 -21.52 12.74 -11.23
N GLN A 170 -22.31 13.79 -11.02
CA GLN A 170 -22.55 14.36 -9.70
C GLN A 170 -23.29 13.37 -8.80
N ASP A 171 -24.34 12.72 -9.31
CA ASP A 171 -25.12 11.71 -8.57
C ASP A 171 -24.24 10.53 -8.16
N GLN A 172 -23.38 10.03 -9.05
CA GLN A 172 -22.42 8.98 -8.67
C GLN A 172 -21.40 9.46 -7.64
N THR A 173 -21.01 10.73 -7.67
CA THR A 173 -20.09 11.32 -6.70
C THR A 173 -20.70 11.41 -5.31
N VAL A 174 -21.98 11.81 -5.22
CA VAL A 174 -22.77 11.84 -3.99
C VAL A 174 -23.06 10.42 -3.48
N ARG A 175 -23.50 9.52 -4.38
CA ARG A 175 -23.78 8.12 -4.04
C ARG A 175 -22.56 7.43 -3.43
N THR A 176 -21.37 7.67 -3.97
CA THR A 176 -20.12 7.13 -3.42
C THR A 176 -19.91 7.58 -1.97
N LEU A 177 -20.14 8.86 -1.67
CA LEU A 177 -20.02 9.40 -0.32
C LEU A 177 -21.02 8.75 0.65
N ILE A 178 -22.27 8.59 0.22
CA ILE A 178 -23.33 7.94 1.01
C ILE A 178 -22.94 6.49 1.34
N LEU A 179 -22.48 5.73 0.34
CA LEU A 179 -22.05 4.34 0.54
C LEU A 179 -20.89 4.25 1.54
N ILE A 180 -19.85 5.07 1.37
CA ILE A 180 -18.70 5.07 2.27
C ILE A 180 -19.13 5.41 3.70
N ASN A 181 -19.94 6.45 3.90
CA ASN A 181 -20.40 6.84 5.22
C ASN A 181 -21.35 5.81 5.87
N GLY A 182 -22.08 5.04 5.07
CA GLY A 182 -22.92 3.95 5.58
C GLY A 182 -22.11 2.76 6.11
N ILE A 183 -20.97 2.46 5.49
CA ILE A 183 -20.13 1.29 5.85
C ILE A 183 -19.06 1.67 6.87
N CYS A 184 -18.37 2.77 6.60
CA CYS A 184 -17.32 3.32 7.43
C CYS A 184 -17.68 4.77 7.81
N PRO A 185 -18.61 4.99 8.76
CA PRO A 185 -18.94 6.34 9.24
C PRO A 185 -17.69 7.15 9.56
N SER A 186 -17.63 8.40 9.09
CA SER A 186 -16.54 9.34 9.30
C SER A 186 -15.17 8.95 8.69
N SER A 187 -15.05 7.85 7.93
CA SER A 187 -13.77 7.46 7.28
C SER A 187 -13.41 8.33 6.07
N PHE A 188 -14.29 9.23 5.67
CA PHE A 188 -14.02 10.21 4.62
C PHE A 188 -14.41 11.60 5.13
N PRO A 189 -13.50 12.28 5.85
CA PRO A 189 -13.79 13.55 6.48
C PRO A 189 -13.67 14.68 5.45
N ILE A 190 -14.55 14.67 4.45
CA ILE A 190 -14.73 15.76 3.48
C ILE A 190 -16.23 16.09 3.45
N LYS A 191 -16.57 17.38 3.56
CA LYS A 191 -17.96 17.83 3.43
C LYS A 191 -18.50 17.53 2.03
N PRO A 192 -19.79 17.20 1.88
CA PRO A 192 -20.38 16.87 0.58
C PRO A 192 -20.13 17.92 -0.51
N ASP A 193 -20.29 19.20 -0.19
CA ASP A 193 -20.13 20.29 -1.16
C ASP A 193 -18.66 20.45 -1.60
N ASP A 194 -17.72 20.43 -0.64
CA ASP A 194 -16.27 20.43 -0.91
C ASP A 194 -15.90 19.23 -1.80
N TRP A 195 -16.51 18.06 -1.56
CA TRP A 195 -16.25 16.85 -2.32
C TRP A 195 -16.70 16.97 -3.77
N ILE A 196 -17.94 17.39 -4.03
CA ILE A 196 -18.46 17.57 -5.39
C ILE A 196 -17.58 18.58 -6.14
N GLN A 197 -17.28 19.71 -5.51
CA GLN A 197 -16.48 20.78 -6.12
C GLN A 197 -15.08 20.29 -6.49
N THR A 198 -14.38 19.61 -5.57
CA THR A 198 -13.02 19.12 -5.82
C THR A 198 -12.97 18.02 -6.88
N VAL A 199 -13.96 17.13 -6.94
CA VAL A 199 -14.07 16.12 -8.01
C VAL A 199 -14.34 16.77 -9.36
N GLN A 200 -15.24 17.77 -9.43
CA GLN A 200 -15.54 18.48 -10.66
C GLN A 200 -14.30 19.24 -11.21
N GLN A 201 -13.52 19.86 -10.32
CA GLN A 201 -12.25 20.50 -10.69
C GLN A 201 -11.26 19.49 -11.25
N ALA A 202 -11.09 18.34 -10.58
CA ALA A 202 -10.23 17.26 -11.06
C ALA A 202 -10.70 16.68 -12.41
N TRP A 203 -12.01 16.50 -12.58
CA TRP A 203 -12.63 16.04 -13.84
C TRP A 203 -12.34 17.01 -14.99
N THR A 204 -12.54 18.31 -14.76
CA THR A 204 -12.28 19.35 -15.77
C THR A 204 -10.81 19.35 -16.18
N ARG A 205 -9.89 19.28 -15.21
CA ARG A 205 -8.45 19.21 -15.46
C ARG A 205 -8.08 17.97 -16.28
N LEU A 206 -8.59 16.80 -15.91
CA LEU A 206 -8.32 15.54 -16.62
C LEU A 206 -8.91 15.52 -18.03
N SER A 207 -10.06 16.16 -18.24
CA SER A 207 -10.71 16.28 -19.54
C SER A 207 -9.97 17.24 -20.49
N ASN A 208 -9.12 18.11 -19.96
CA ASN A 208 -8.27 19.01 -20.72
C ASN A 208 -6.88 18.44 -21.03
N LEU A 209 -6.57 17.22 -20.60
CA LEU A 209 -5.33 16.55 -20.97
C LEU A 209 -5.30 16.21 -22.46
N GLU A 210 -4.11 16.29 -23.04
CA GLU A 210 -3.90 15.92 -24.44
C GLU A 210 -4.31 14.49 -24.72
N ARG A 211 -4.93 14.31 -25.89
CA ARG A 211 -5.41 13.02 -26.38
C ARG A 211 -4.22 12.11 -26.64
N LYS A 212 -4.21 10.94 -25.98
CA LYS A 212 -3.15 9.94 -26.16
C LYS A 212 -3.18 9.36 -27.59
N LYS A 213 -1.98 9.05 -28.11
CA LYS A 213 -1.82 8.24 -29.34
C LYS A 213 -2.28 6.80 -29.05
N VAL A 214 -2.91 6.14 -30.02
CA VAL A 214 -3.35 4.74 -29.90
C VAL A 214 -2.12 3.83 -29.73
N ALA A 215 -2.18 2.89 -28.78
CA ALA A 215 -1.04 2.06 -28.40
C ALA A 215 -0.56 1.14 -29.53
N LYS A 216 -1.48 0.54 -30.29
CA LYS A 216 -1.24 -0.33 -31.45
C LYS A 216 -2.03 0.18 -32.66
N ALA A 217 -1.34 0.43 -33.78
CA ALA A 217 -2.01 0.63 -35.06
C ALA A 217 -2.13 -0.71 -35.80
N PRO A 218 -3.18 -0.94 -36.60
CA PRO A 218 -3.18 -2.01 -37.59
C PRO A 218 -1.94 -1.91 -38.47
N LYS A 219 -1.34 -3.05 -38.88
CA LYS A 219 -0.16 -3.07 -39.76
C LYS A 219 -0.41 -2.16 -40.98
N GLY A 220 0.49 -1.20 -41.22
CA GLY A 220 0.41 -0.28 -42.35
C GLY A 220 -0.40 1.00 -42.17
N LYS A 221 -0.93 1.31 -40.97
CA LYS A 221 -1.59 2.60 -40.69
C LYS A 221 -0.88 3.41 -39.60
N GLU A 222 -0.88 4.73 -39.72
CA GLU A 222 -0.40 5.60 -38.65
C GLU A 222 -1.23 5.43 -37.37
N LYS A 223 -0.57 5.59 -36.21
CA LYS A 223 -1.24 5.58 -34.90
C LYS A 223 -2.16 6.80 -34.80
N GLY A 224 -3.45 6.57 -35.03
CA GLY A 224 -4.49 7.57 -34.76
C GLY A 224 -4.55 8.00 -33.28
N LYS A 225 -5.36 9.00 -32.97
CA LYS A 225 -5.64 9.43 -31.58
C LYS A 225 -6.84 8.67 -31.01
N VAL A 226 -6.86 8.41 -29.70
CA VAL A 226 -7.94 7.64 -29.01
C VAL A 226 -9.31 8.34 -29.11
N LYS A 227 -10.29 7.78 -29.84
CA LYS A 227 -11.58 8.45 -30.17
C LYS A 227 -12.57 8.58 -29.01
N THR A 228 -12.54 7.66 -28.06
CA THR A 228 -13.48 7.59 -26.94
C THR A 228 -12.76 7.40 -25.61
N TYR A 229 -13.44 7.64 -24.51
CA TYR A 229 -12.96 7.31 -23.18
C TYR A 229 -14.07 6.65 -22.36
N ALA A 230 -13.67 5.88 -21.35
CA ALA A 230 -14.57 5.28 -20.37
C ALA A 230 -14.85 6.28 -19.23
N PRO A 231 -16.09 6.78 -19.05
CA PRO A 231 -16.41 7.75 -18.00
C PRO A 231 -16.09 7.24 -16.59
N ARG A 232 -16.35 5.96 -16.32
CA ARG A 232 -16.00 5.30 -15.06
C ARG A 232 -14.53 5.44 -14.71
N SER A 233 -13.64 5.17 -15.66
CA SER A 233 -12.20 5.26 -15.44
C SER A 233 -11.74 6.69 -15.20
N ARG A 234 -12.32 7.66 -15.92
CA ARG A 234 -12.01 9.09 -15.74
C ARG A 234 -12.53 9.60 -14.39
N LEU A 235 -13.75 9.23 -13.99
CA LEU A 235 -14.32 9.63 -12.70
C LEU A 235 -13.52 9.01 -11.55
N ASN A 236 -13.11 7.74 -11.67
CA ASN A 236 -12.21 7.10 -10.69
C ASN A 236 -10.90 7.87 -10.52
N LEU A 237 -10.27 8.29 -11.63
CA LEU A 237 -9.06 9.11 -11.55
C LEU A 237 -9.33 10.48 -10.94
N ALA A 238 -10.45 11.13 -11.28
CA ALA A 238 -10.85 12.42 -10.73
C ALA A 238 -11.09 12.33 -9.22
N MET A 239 -11.83 11.33 -8.76
CA MET A 239 -12.08 11.06 -7.34
C MET A 239 -10.80 10.80 -6.56
N LYS A 240 -9.91 9.95 -7.08
CA LYS A 240 -8.60 9.68 -6.45
C LYS A 240 -7.75 10.92 -6.35
N GLU A 241 -7.70 11.71 -7.41
CA GLU A 241 -6.93 12.95 -7.42
C GLU A 241 -7.49 14.00 -6.47
N ALA A 242 -8.81 14.21 -6.47
CA ALA A 242 -9.49 15.11 -5.55
C ALA A 242 -9.23 14.70 -4.09
N ALA A 243 -9.44 13.42 -3.76
CA ALA A 243 -9.22 12.89 -2.42
C ALA A 243 -7.75 13.01 -1.98
N VAL A 244 -6.79 12.65 -2.83
CA VAL A 244 -5.36 12.77 -2.48
C VAL A 244 -4.95 14.22 -2.32
N ASN A 245 -5.35 15.11 -3.23
CA ASN A 245 -5.02 16.53 -3.14
C ASN A 245 -5.65 17.21 -1.93
N PHE A 246 -6.82 16.75 -1.49
CA PHE A 246 -7.49 17.29 -0.31
C PHE A 246 -6.88 16.73 0.99
N LEU A 247 -6.87 15.40 1.14
CA LEU A 247 -6.46 14.71 2.36
C LEU A 247 -4.95 14.83 2.63
N PHE A 248 -4.13 14.75 1.58
CA PHE A 248 -2.66 14.70 1.66
C PHE A 248 -1.99 15.97 1.12
N SER A 249 -2.70 17.10 1.18
CA SER A 249 -2.18 18.42 0.83
C SER A 249 -1.09 18.89 1.82
N SER A 250 -0.39 19.99 1.52
CA SER A 250 0.54 20.64 2.46
C SER A 250 -0.11 21.05 3.78
N LYS A 251 -1.43 21.25 3.78
CA LYS A 251 -2.26 21.59 4.94
C LYS A 251 -3.27 20.47 5.22
N PRO A 252 -3.40 19.98 6.46
CA PRO A 252 -4.45 19.02 6.80
C PRO A 252 -5.84 19.61 6.59
N PRO A 253 -6.82 18.81 6.14
CA PRO A 253 -8.22 19.25 6.07
C PRO A 253 -8.67 19.88 7.38
N TYR A 254 -9.33 21.04 7.28
CA TYR A 254 -9.93 21.74 8.42
C TYR A 254 -8.98 22.12 9.56
N GLN A 255 -7.67 22.11 9.33
CA GLN A 255 -6.68 22.64 10.26
C GLN A 255 -6.17 24.01 9.82
N ASN A 256 -5.46 24.72 10.70
CA ASN A 256 -4.95 26.07 10.41
C ASN A 256 -3.49 26.08 9.96
N ASN A 257 -2.69 25.11 10.39
CA ASN A 257 -1.25 25.07 10.17
C ASN A 257 -0.86 24.15 9.02
N ASN A 258 0.24 24.47 8.34
CA ASN A 258 0.84 23.60 7.34
C ASN A 258 1.74 22.56 8.02
N ASP A 259 1.82 21.36 7.45
CA ASP A 259 2.73 20.33 7.94
C ASP A 259 4.18 20.64 7.59
N PHE A 260 4.41 21.46 6.56
CA PHE A 260 5.72 21.90 6.11
C PHE A 260 5.69 23.41 5.90
N HIS A 261 6.83 24.08 6.10
CA HIS A 261 7.00 25.49 5.72
C HIS A 261 6.79 25.77 4.22
N MET A 262 6.76 24.73 3.39
CA MET A 262 6.57 24.86 1.95
C MET A 262 5.10 24.73 1.56
N THR A 263 4.67 25.52 0.59
CA THR A 263 3.31 25.46 0.02
C THR A 263 3.06 24.22 -0.85
N ARG A 264 4.12 23.67 -1.47
CA ARG A 264 4.00 22.50 -2.36
C ARG A 264 3.64 21.25 -1.56
N PRO A 265 2.65 20.45 -2.01
CA PRO A 265 2.26 19.24 -1.30
C PRO A 265 3.44 18.25 -1.25
N PRO A 266 3.61 17.54 -0.13
CA PRO A 266 4.69 16.55 0.03
C PRO A 266 4.43 15.29 -0.82
N LEU A 267 3.16 14.99 -1.10
CA LEU A 267 2.72 13.81 -1.82
C LEU A 267 1.88 14.21 -3.04
N HIS A 268 2.23 13.69 -4.21
CA HIS A 268 1.47 13.92 -5.44
C HIS A 268 0.56 12.72 -5.74
N PRO A 269 -0.61 12.92 -6.38
CA PRO A 269 -1.51 11.82 -6.78
C PRO A 269 -0.79 10.71 -7.58
N ARG A 270 0.19 11.09 -8.41
CA ARG A 270 0.99 10.13 -9.20
C ARG A 270 1.85 9.20 -8.35
N THR A 271 2.39 9.68 -7.23
CA THR A 271 3.29 8.91 -6.36
C THR A 271 2.55 8.25 -5.21
N TYR A 272 1.32 8.69 -4.92
CA TYR A 272 0.44 8.14 -3.88
C TYR A 272 0.34 6.62 -3.91
N ARG A 273 0.06 6.03 -5.09
CA ARG A 273 -0.08 4.57 -5.23
C ARG A 273 1.20 3.84 -4.85
N SER A 274 2.35 4.32 -5.32
CA SER A 274 3.65 3.72 -4.99
C SER A 274 3.95 3.85 -3.51
N TRP A 275 3.66 5.01 -2.90
CA TRP A 275 3.83 5.20 -1.46
C TRP A 275 2.95 4.27 -0.63
N CYS A 276 1.65 4.11 -0.91
CA CYS A 276 0.82 3.17 -0.16
C CYS A 276 1.40 1.74 -0.16
N ARG A 277 1.87 1.26 -1.33
CA ARG A 277 2.50 -0.06 -1.44
C ARG A 277 3.78 -0.16 -0.60
N ARG A 278 4.64 0.86 -0.68
CA ARG A 278 5.89 0.89 0.08
C ARG A 278 5.62 0.93 1.58
N LEU A 279 4.70 1.80 2.03
CA LEU A 279 4.36 1.93 3.46
C LEU A 279 3.71 0.66 4.01
N GLU A 280 2.92 -0.06 3.21
CA GLU A 280 2.38 -1.38 3.59
C GLU A 280 3.47 -2.45 3.70
N ALA A 281 4.39 -2.51 2.73
CA ALA A 281 5.55 -3.39 2.80
C ALA A 281 6.49 -3.07 3.99
N LEU A 282 6.53 -1.81 4.45
CA LEU A 282 7.24 -1.39 5.66
C LEU A 282 6.43 -1.61 6.95
N GLU A 283 5.22 -2.17 6.86
CA GLU A 283 4.29 -2.42 7.98
C GLU A 283 3.81 -1.16 8.70
N LEU A 284 3.88 0.02 8.06
CA LEU A 284 3.47 1.31 8.63
C LEU A 284 1.97 1.56 8.49
N ILE A 285 1.38 1.04 7.42
CA ILE A 285 -0.05 1.08 7.15
C ILE A 285 -0.52 -0.28 6.66
N PHE A 286 -1.82 -0.48 6.70
CA PHE A 286 -2.49 -1.45 5.87
C PHE A 286 -3.33 -0.70 4.82
N TYR A 287 -3.44 -1.26 3.62
CA TYR A 287 -4.44 -0.78 2.66
C TYR A 287 -5.00 -1.92 1.80
N THR A 288 -6.20 -1.69 1.28
CA THR A 288 -6.82 -2.56 0.28
C THR A 288 -7.56 -1.72 -0.75
N ASP A 289 -7.42 -2.08 -2.03
CA ASP A 289 -8.07 -1.41 -3.17
C ASP A 289 -9.41 -2.07 -3.56
N THR A 290 -9.72 -3.21 -2.96
CA THR A 290 -10.76 -4.15 -3.43
C THR A 290 -11.59 -4.69 -2.26
N HIS A 291 -11.78 -3.88 -1.22
CA HIS A 291 -12.64 -4.29 -0.11
C HIS A 291 -14.06 -4.51 -0.62
N PRO A 292 -14.72 -5.65 -0.34
CA PRO A 292 -16.00 -6.02 -0.96
C PRO A 292 -17.12 -5.03 -0.65
N LEU A 293 -17.07 -4.36 0.50
CA LEU A 293 -18.09 -3.41 0.92
C LEU A 293 -17.74 -1.97 0.53
N VAL A 294 -16.46 -1.59 0.53
CA VAL A 294 -16.08 -0.16 0.46
C VAL A 294 -15.76 0.24 -0.98
N PRO A 295 -16.48 1.20 -1.59
CA PRO A 295 -16.20 1.65 -2.95
C PRO A 295 -14.98 2.59 -2.96
N GLY A 296 -13.79 2.00 -2.96
CA GLY A 296 -12.54 2.75 -2.94
C GLY A 296 -11.41 1.99 -2.27
N ARG A 297 -10.34 2.73 -1.99
CA ARG A 297 -9.20 2.23 -1.24
C ARG A 297 -9.43 2.51 0.24
N LEU A 298 -9.48 1.47 1.06
CA LEU A 298 -9.45 1.58 2.51
C LEU A 298 -7.99 1.58 2.99
N ILE A 299 -7.66 2.47 3.94
CA ILE A 299 -6.33 2.61 4.52
C ILE A 299 -6.47 2.85 6.01
N PHE A 300 -5.61 2.24 6.81
CA PHE A 300 -5.47 2.57 8.22
C PHE A 300 -4.02 2.40 8.65
N PRO A 301 -3.56 3.19 9.64
CA PRO A 301 -2.21 3.04 10.16
C PRO A 301 -2.09 1.77 10.99
N THR A 302 -0.97 1.08 10.84
CA THR A 302 -0.51 0.00 11.74
C THR A 302 0.66 0.49 12.59
N ALA A 303 0.80 1.82 12.67
CA ALA A 303 1.82 2.54 13.40
C ALA A 303 1.23 3.79 14.06
N ILE A 304 1.87 4.27 15.13
CA ILE A 304 1.41 5.42 15.89
C ILE A 304 2.58 6.19 16.50
N PHE A 305 2.44 7.51 16.62
CA PHE A 305 3.38 8.34 17.36
C PHE A 305 3.04 8.35 18.85
N ARG A 306 4.00 7.96 19.70
CA ARG A 306 3.88 7.97 21.17
C ARG A 306 5.22 8.30 21.82
N GLN A 307 5.18 8.84 23.03
CA GLN A 307 6.39 9.01 23.84
C GLN A 307 6.92 7.64 24.28
N VAL A 308 6.05 6.78 24.81
CA VAL A 308 6.34 5.42 25.25
C VAL A 308 5.20 4.51 24.83
N ALA A 309 5.50 3.25 24.51
CA ALA A 309 4.52 2.21 24.25
C ALA A 309 4.98 0.85 24.83
N PRO A 310 4.07 -0.05 25.23
CA PRO A 310 4.44 -1.37 25.73
C PRO A 310 5.13 -2.21 24.65
N GLU A 311 6.34 -2.68 24.90
CA GLU A 311 7.13 -3.48 23.94
C GLU A 311 6.52 -4.84 23.60
N GLU A 312 5.59 -5.31 24.43
CA GLU A 312 4.80 -6.50 24.15
C GLU A 312 3.76 -6.29 23.04
N ARG A 313 3.40 -5.03 22.78
CA ARG A 313 2.40 -4.63 21.77
C ARG A 313 2.99 -3.83 20.63
N PHE A 314 4.13 -3.17 20.86
CA PHE A 314 4.69 -2.21 19.93
C PHE A 314 6.20 -2.37 19.73
N GLU A 315 6.63 -2.16 18.49
CA GLU A 315 8.04 -2.13 18.09
C GLU A 315 8.42 -0.67 17.73
N ARG A 316 9.48 -0.13 18.32
CA ARG A 316 9.93 1.24 18.00
C ARG A 316 10.69 1.26 16.67
N VAL A 317 10.36 2.19 15.77
CA VAL A 317 11.03 2.34 14.47
C VAL A 317 12.12 3.41 14.51
N GLY A 318 13.36 2.98 14.74
CA GLY A 318 14.53 3.86 14.74
C GLY A 318 14.32 5.13 15.58
N TYR A 319 14.87 6.25 15.10
CA TYR A 319 14.73 7.57 15.72
C TYR A 319 13.74 8.46 14.97
N ILE A 320 12.71 7.88 14.35
CA ILE A 320 11.70 8.65 13.62
C ILE A 320 10.80 9.37 14.62
N GLN A 321 10.79 10.70 14.57
CA GLN A 321 9.97 11.55 15.42
C GLN A 321 9.01 12.41 14.62
N ASN A 322 7.82 12.66 15.18
CA ASN A 322 6.94 13.72 14.70
C ASN A 322 7.41 15.10 15.22
N PRO A 323 6.86 16.22 14.72
CA PRO A 323 7.21 17.55 15.21
C PRO A 323 6.89 17.78 16.70
N GLY A 324 6.01 16.95 17.27
CA GLY A 324 5.72 16.92 18.71
C GLY A 324 6.76 16.18 19.56
N GLY A 325 7.83 15.64 18.95
CA GLY A 325 8.90 14.90 19.63
C GLY A 325 8.54 13.47 20.02
N GLN A 326 7.36 12.97 19.66
CA GLN A 326 6.96 11.58 19.89
C GLN A 326 7.65 10.66 18.89
N PHE A 327 7.93 9.43 19.28
CA PHE A 327 8.56 8.42 18.42
C PHE A 327 7.53 7.60 17.67
N LEU A 328 7.91 7.12 16.49
CA LEU A 328 7.10 6.19 15.71
C LEU A 328 7.20 4.76 16.27
N TRP A 329 6.04 4.17 16.56
CA TRP A 329 5.90 2.79 17.03
C TRP A 329 5.00 2.00 16.09
N LEU A 330 5.41 0.80 15.69
CA LEU A 330 4.57 -0.15 14.96
C LEU A 330 3.75 -0.95 15.94
N HIS A 331 2.47 -1.13 15.64
CA HIS A 331 1.65 -2.09 16.35
C HIS A 331 2.03 -3.50 15.88
N ARG A 332 2.84 -4.16 16.72
CA ARG A 332 3.36 -5.50 16.48
C ARG A 332 3.25 -6.32 17.76
N PRO A 333 2.03 -6.76 18.12
CA PRO A 333 1.83 -7.51 19.34
C PRO A 333 2.56 -8.85 19.32
N LYS A 334 3.06 -9.27 20.47
CA LYS A 334 3.57 -10.63 20.66
C LYS A 334 2.39 -11.61 20.61
N TRP A 335 2.62 -12.79 20.04
CA TRP A 335 1.55 -13.78 19.80
C TRP A 335 0.75 -14.11 21.07
N HIS A 336 1.41 -14.39 22.18
CA HIS A 336 0.76 -14.74 23.45
C HIS A 336 -0.12 -13.61 24.04
N VAL A 337 0.08 -12.36 23.61
CA VAL A 337 -0.70 -11.20 24.09
C VAL A 337 -2.01 -11.04 23.33
N ILE A 338 -2.03 -11.40 22.05
CA ILE A 338 -3.17 -11.13 21.14
C ILE A 338 -3.86 -12.39 20.63
N LYS A 339 -3.35 -13.58 20.97
CA LYS A 339 -3.83 -14.87 20.45
C LYS A 339 -5.37 -14.99 20.48
N ASP A 340 -5.98 -14.72 21.63
CA ASP A 340 -7.42 -14.89 21.82
C ASP A 340 -8.22 -13.85 21.02
N ASP A 341 -7.81 -12.58 21.06
CA ASP A 341 -8.42 -11.51 20.25
C ASP A 341 -8.32 -11.83 18.76
N PHE A 342 -7.16 -12.33 18.30
CA PHE A 342 -6.94 -12.71 16.91
C PHE A 342 -7.86 -13.86 16.49
N LEU A 343 -7.91 -14.94 17.26
CA LEU A 343 -8.78 -16.09 16.96
C LEU A 343 -10.26 -15.69 16.96
N ASN A 344 -10.69 -14.89 17.93
CA ASN A 344 -12.07 -14.42 18.04
C ASN A 344 -12.49 -13.58 16.84
N VAL A 345 -11.68 -12.59 16.44
CA VAL A 345 -11.98 -11.76 15.26
C VAL A 345 -11.89 -12.59 13.98
N LEU A 346 -10.90 -13.48 13.85
CA LEU A 346 -10.78 -14.38 12.69
C LEU A 346 -12.05 -15.23 12.52
N LYS A 347 -12.55 -15.85 13.60
CA LYS A 347 -13.80 -16.62 13.61
C LYS A 347 -14.99 -15.76 13.18
N GLN A 348 -15.16 -14.60 13.81
CA GLN A 348 -16.30 -13.72 13.54
C GLN A 348 -16.33 -13.28 12.08
N GLU A 349 -15.19 -12.87 11.53
CA GLU A 349 -15.10 -12.43 10.14
C GLU A 349 -15.24 -13.58 9.15
N TYR A 350 -14.66 -14.74 9.42
CA TYR A 350 -14.90 -15.93 8.60
C TYR A 350 -16.40 -16.26 8.53
N LEU A 351 -17.10 -16.31 9.66
CA LEU A 351 -18.53 -16.60 9.69
C LEU A 351 -19.35 -15.55 8.93
N ARG A 352 -19.03 -14.26 9.10
CA ARG A 352 -19.70 -13.18 8.35
C ARG A 352 -19.52 -13.34 6.84
N VAL A 353 -18.30 -13.63 6.38
CA VAL A 353 -18.00 -13.83 4.96
C VAL A 353 -18.67 -15.11 4.43
N SER A 354 -18.61 -16.20 5.19
CA SER A 354 -19.22 -17.49 4.82
C SER A 354 -20.73 -17.38 4.67
N VAL A 355 -21.43 -16.72 5.61
CA VAL A 355 -22.87 -16.47 5.52
C VAL A 355 -23.22 -15.60 4.31
N ARG A 356 -22.41 -14.55 4.04
CA ARG A 356 -22.63 -13.65 2.89
C ARG A 356 -22.48 -14.37 1.55
N VAL A 357 -21.49 -15.25 1.43
CA VAL A 357 -21.15 -15.94 0.17
C VAL A 357 -21.92 -17.26 0.01
N GLY A 358 -22.37 -17.86 1.11
CA GLY A 358 -23.04 -19.17 1.10
C GLY A 358 -22.07 -20.34 0.83
N SER A 359 -20.78 -20.19 1.16
CA SER A 359 -19.74 -21.20 0.93
C SER A 359 -18.93 -21.49 2.20
N LEU A 360 -18.49 -22.74 2.35
CA LEU A 360 -17.58 -23.16 3.43
C LEU A 360 -16.18 -22.58 3.21
N TYR A 361 -15.66 -22.69 1.99
CA TYR A 361 -14.39 -22.06 1.63
C TYR A 361 -14.66 -20.64 1.13
N VAL A 362 -14.01 -19.68 1.76
CA VAL A 362 -14.13 -18.26 1.44
C VAL A 362 -12.77 -17.63 1.17
N SER A 363 -12.77 -16.50 0.48
CA SER A 363 -11.53 -15.76 0.20
C SER A 363 -10.85 -15.35 1.51
N ILE A 364 -9.64 -15.85 1.73
CA ILE A 364 -8.80 -15.53 2.88
C ILE A 364 -8.43 -14.03 2.92
N GLN A 365 -8.40 -13.38 1.74
CA GLN A 365 -8.08 -11.97 1.63
C GLN A 365 -9.23 -11.10 2.15
N ASP A 366 -10.49 -11.51 1.96
CA ASP A 366 -11.65 -10.81 2.51
C ASP A 366 -11.68 -10.90 4.03
N VAL A 367 -11.37 -12.07 4.58
CA VAL A 367 -11.25 -12.26 6.03
C VAL A 367 -10.08 -11.45 6.58
N ARG A 368 -8.90 -11.54 5.96
CA ARG A 368 -7.71 -10.78 6.38
C ARG A 368 -7.97 -9.29 6.47
N ASP A 369 -8.54 -8.70 5.42
CA ASP A 369 -8.65 -7.25 5.35
C ASP A 369 -9.48 -6.70 6.53
N GLU A 370 -10.54 -7.41 6.94
CA GLU A 370 -11.34 -7.05 8.12
C GLU A 370 -10.69 -7.40 9.45
N VAL A 371 -10.01 -8.55 9.57
CA VAL A 371 -9.22 -8.89 10.77
C VAL A 371 -8.12 -7.86 11.01
N CYS A 372 -7.35 -7.53 9.97
CA CYS A 372 -6.33 -6.49 10.04
C CYS A 372 -6.92 -5.12 10.37
N ARG A 373 -8.10 -4.79 9.82
CA ARG A 373 -8.78 -3.53 10.11
C ARG A 373 -9.15 -3.44 11.58
N GLN A 374 -9.81 -4.44 12.13
CA GLN A 374 -10.29 -4.43 13.52
C GLN A 374 -9.14 -4.48 14.54
N LEU A 375 -8.10 -5.28 14.27
CA LEU A 375 -6.97 -5.47 15.17
C LEU A 375 -5.78 -4.54 14.88
N ARG A 376 -5.88 -3.67 13.86
CA ARG A 376 -4.81 -2.76 13.40
C ARG A 376 -3.50 -3.51 13.14
N LEU A 377 -3.58 -4.62 12.41
CA LEU A 377 -2.43 -5.46 12.06
C LEU A 377 -1.93 -5.17 10.65
N SER A 378 -0.62 -5.30 10.45
CA SER A 378 -0.03 -5.35 9.11
C SER A 378 -0.39 -6.68 8.44
N ALA A 379 -0.36 -6.72 7.10
CA ALA A 379 -0.59 -7.96 6.36
C ALA A 379 0.46 -9.04 6.72
N ALA A 380 1.70 -8.64 6.99
CA ALA A 380 2.77 -9.55 7.39
C ALA A 380 2.54 -10.14 8.79
N THR A 381 2.02 -9.35 9.73
CA THR A 381 1.66 -9.84 11.08
C THR A 381 0.47 -10.79 11.03
N PHE A 382 -0.53 -10.51 10.18
CA PHE A 382 -1.63 -11.45 9.94
C PHE A 382 -1.14 -12.80 9.42
N ASP A 383 -0.28 -12.80 8.38
CA ASP A 383 0.29 -14.03 7.83
C ASP A 383 1.00 -14.85 8.93
N GLU A 384 1.82 -14.20 9.77
CA GLU A 384 2.53 -14.85 10.88
C GLU A 384 1.56 -15.44 11.92
N PHE A 385 0.52 -14.72 12.29
CA PHE A 385 -0.45 -15.19 13.28
C PHE A 385 -1.36 -16.28 12.73
N LEU A 386 -1.73 -16.21 11.46
CA LEU A 386 -2.49 -17.25 10.80
C LEU A 386 -1.68 -18.55 10.73
N GLU A 387 -0.39 -18.48 10.42
CA GLU A 387 0.47 -19.66 10.45
C GLU A 387 0.53 -20.30 11.85
N LYS A 388 0.59 -19.48 12.92
CA LYS A 388 0.57 -19.99 14.30
C LYS A 388 -0.76 -20.63 14.66
N ILE A 389 -1.88 -20.00 14.34
CA ILE A 389 -3.20 -20.56 14.69
C ILE A 389 -3.51 -21.82 13.88
N LEU A 390 -3.01 -21.93 12.64
CA LEU A 390 -3.11 -23.16 11.87
C LEU A 390 -2.41 -24.32 12.58
N ARG A 391 -1.19 -24.09 13.08
CA ARG A 391 -0.47 -25.11 13.88
C ARG A 391 -1.22 -25.46 15.16
N ASP A 392 -1.75 -24.46 15.87
CA ASP A 392 -2.54 -24.68 17.09
C ASP A 392 -3.83 -25.46 16.79
N SER A 393 -4.45 -25.26 15.63
CA SER A 393 -5.69 -25.93 15.21
C SER A 393 -5.53 -27.43 14.97
N LEU A 394 -4.30 -27.90 14.76
CA LEU A 394 -3.98 -29.33 14.60
C LEU A 394 -3.88 -30.07 15.94
N LEU A 395 -3.88 -29.35 17.07
CA LEU A 395 -3.78 -29.96 18.40
C LEU A 395 -5.13 -30.61 18.79
N PRO A 396 -5.14 -31.79 19.44
CA PRO A 396 -6.37 -32.47 19.84
C PRO A 396 -7.30 -31.64 20.75
N ALA A 397 -6.74 -30.75 21.55
CA ALA A 397 -7.49 -29.86 22.44
C ALA A 397 -8.08 -28.63 21.72
N SER A 398 -7.85 -28.47 20.41
CA SER A 398 -8.36 -27.34 19.66
C SER A 398 -9.88 -27.42 19.48
N GLN A 399 -10.57 -26.35 19.86
CA GLN A 399 -12.00 -26.16 19.60
C GLN A 399 -12.32 -25.98 18.11
N TRP A 400 -11.31 -25.73 17.27
CA TRP A 400 -11.47 -25.36 15.88
C TRP A 400 -10.55 -26.16 14.97
N SER A 401 -11.10 -26.57 13.83
CA SER A 401 -10.33 -27.02 12.67
C SER A 401 -10.27 -25.88 11.66
N ILE A 402 -9.06 -25.56 11.20
CA ILE A 402 -8.81 -24.51 10.20
C ILE A 402 -8.12 -25.16 9.01
N SER A 403 -8.69 -24.99 7.82
CA SER A 403 -8.14 -25.45 6.55
C SER A 403 -7.86 -24.25 5.64
N VAL A 404 -6.74 -24.31 4.90
CA VAL A 404 -6.36 -23.29 3.92
C VAL A 404 -6.00 -23.95 2.60
N GLU A 405 -6.44 -23.35 1.50
CA GLU A 405 -6.26 -23.91 0.15
C GLU A 405 -5.75 -22.87 -0.83
N THR A 406 -5.14 -23.36 -1.92
CA THR A 406 -4.70 -22.56 -3.05
C THR A 406 -5.62 -22.84 -4.23
N ASP A 407 -6.44 -21.87 -4.61
CA ASP A 407 -7.24 -21.94 -5.84
C ASP A 407 -6.57 -21.14 -6.97
N VAL A 408 -6.12 -21.87 -7.99
CA VAL A 408 -5.45 -21.32 -9.18
C VAL A 408 -6.41 -20.46 -10.01
N ARG A 409 -7.73 -20.69 -9.96
CA ARG A 409 -8.73 -19.91 -10.71
C ARG A 409 -8.98 -18.55 -10.10
N GLU A 410 -9.03 -18.47 -8.77
CA GLU A 410 -9.09 -17.20 -8.04
C GLU A 410 -7.84 -16.34 -8.31
N ALA A 411 -6.66 -16.97 -8.30
CA ALA A 411 -5.37 -16.31 -8.55
C ALA A 411 -5.26 -15.62 -9.93
N GLN A 412 -6.12 -15.97 -10.88
CA GLN A 412 -6.16 -15.43 -12.25
C GLN A 412 -7.18 -14.28 -12.44
N THR A 413 -7.97 -13.92 -11.43
CA THR A 413 -8.88 -12.76 -11.54
C THR A 413 -8.14 -11.44 -11.39
N ALA A 414 -8.48 -10.46 -12.24
CA ALA A 414 -7.83 -9.14 -12.28
C ALA A 414 -7.89 -8.34 -10.96
N SER A 415 -8.83 -8.67 -10.07
CA SER A 415 -8.94 -8.12 -8.71
C SER A 415 -7.91 -8.70 -7.73
N GLN A 416 -7.61 -10.00 -7.80
CA GLN A 416 -6.57 -10.63 -6.97
C GLN A 416 -5.15 -10.26 -7.41
N LEU A 417 -4.93 -9.92 -8.69
CA LEU A 417 -3.68 -9.33 -9.18
C LEU A 417 -3.35 -7.97 -8.53
N VAL A 418 -4.24 -7.40 -7.71
CA VAL A 418 -4.03 -6.13 -6.99
C VAL A 418 -3.76 -6.32 -5.49
N ARG A 419 -4.25 -7.41 -4.89
CA ARG A 419 -4.10 -7.70 -3.45
C ARG A 419 -2.86 -8.56 -3.18
N ARG A 420 -2.15 -8.28 -2.09
CA ARG A 420 -1.07 -9.13 -1.60
C ARG A 420 -1.63 -10.54 -1.30
N PRO A 421 -1.04 -11.65 -1.77
CA PRO A 421 -1.41 -13.00 -1.35
C PRO A 421 -1.21 -13.18 0.16
N VAL A 422 -1.92 -14.13 0.77
CA VAL A 422 -1.63 -14.56 2.15
C VAL A 422 -0.61 -15.68 2.08
N TRP A 423 0.54 -15.47 2.72
CA TRP A 423 1.66 -16.41 2.68
C TRP A 423 1.73 -17.21 3.96
N ILE A 424 1.73 -18.53 3.85
CA ILE A 424 1.91 -19.45 4.98
C ILE A 424 3.02 -20.42 4.60
N GLY A 425 4.09 -20.50 5.40
CA GLY A 425 5.22 -21.39 5.11
C GLY A 425 5.90 -21.14 3.74
N GLY A 426 5.77 -19.94 3.17
CA GLY A 426 6.31 -19.60 1.84
C GLY A 426 5.40 -19.94 0.65
N THR A 427 4.22 -20.51 0.89
CA THR A 427 3.21 -20.80 -0.15
C THR A 427 2.07 -19.78 -0.08
N ALA A 428 1.57 -19.36 -1.24
CA ALA A 428 0.42 -18.47 -1.32
C ALA A 428 -0.90 -19.26 -1.22
N HIS A 429 -1.75 -18.86 -0.28
CA HIS A 429 -3.10 -19.40 -0.10
C HIS A 429 -4.15 -18.33 -0.46
N SER A 430 -5.30 -18.78 -0.98
CA SER A 430 -6.40 -17.91 -1.42
C SER A 430 -7.70 -18.19 -0.67
N LEU A 431 -7.87 -19.39 -0.12
CA LEU A 431 -9.09 -19.81 0.56
C LEU A 431 -8.83 -20.22 2.01
N ILE A 432 -9.82 -20.01 2.87
CA ILE A 432 -9.86 -20.47 4.25
C ILE A 432 -11.23 -21.09 4.56
N ALA A 433 -11.22 -22.15 5.35
CA ALA A 433 -12.39 -22.77 5.97
C ALA A 433 -12.14 -22.96 7.47
N MET A 434 -13.15 -22.72 8.28
CA MET A 434 -13.12 -22.97 9.74
C MET A 434 -14.37 -23.73 10.17
N THR A 435 -14.20 -24.73 11.02
CA THR A 435 -15.28 -25.53 11.61
C THR A 435 -15.05 -25.76 13.10
N GLU A 436 -16.13 -25.85 13.88
CA GLU A 436 -16.05 -26.25 15.29
C GLU A 436 -15.75 -27.74 15.38
N SER A 437 -14.73 -28.10 16.17
CA SER A 437 -14.38 -29.49 16.44
C SER A 437 -15.51 -30.16 17.22
N ARG A 438 -16.09 -31.23 16.64
CA ARG A 438 -17.24 -31.96 17.20
C ARG A 438 -16.96 -32.71 18.50
N GLU A 439 -15.71 -32.82 18.95
CA GLU A 439 -15.36 -33.62 20.13
C GLU A 439 -15.65 -32.92 21.47
N LEU A 440 -15.70 -31.58 21.51
CA LEU A 440 -16.02 -30.83 22.74
C LEU A 440 -17.52 -30.53 22.89
N SER A 441 -18.30 -30.55 21.81
CA SER A 441 -19.76 -30.37 21.85
C SER A 441 -20.54 -31.60 22.34
N LYS A 442 -19.84 -32.69 22.71
CA LYS A 442 -20.42 -33.87 23.38
C LYS A 442 -20.09 -33.94 24.87
N ILE A 443 -19.25 -33.04 25.40
CA ILE A 443 -18.77 -33.05 26.79
C ILE A 443 -19.36 -31.88 27.61
N MET A 444 -20.07 -30.94 26.97
CA MET A 444 -21.01 -30.01 27.60
C MET A 444 -22.43 -30.44 27.26
#